data_AF-A0A932PGA5-F1
#
_entry.id   AF-A0A932PGA5-F1
#
_cell.length_a   1.000
_cell.length_b   1.000
_cell.length_c   1.000
_cell.angle_alpha   90.00
_cell.angle_beta   90.00
_cell.angle_gamma   90.00
#
_symmetry.space_group_name_H-M   'P 1'
#
loop_
_entity.id
_entity.type
_entity.pdbx_description
1 polymer ?
#
loop_
_entity_poly.entity_id
_entity_poly.type
_entity_poly.pdbx_seq_one_letter_code
_entity_poly.pdbx_strand_id
1 'polypeptide(L)'
;MKKRGLYRATDVKDVSLEAVLKAAPSGPATVGLDVGKYELHVGKYELSAVLRWHDGSFERPWKAKSPAQIETLVERLREVAQYRPLVVAMESTGTYGEAPRAKLAAAGLSVHRVRQGGA
;
A
#
# COMPACT_ATOMS: atom_id res chain seq x y z
N MET A 1 -0.05 -29.58 5.39
CA MET A 1 -0.40 -28.22 4.90
C MET A 1 0.87 -27.38 4.77
N LYS A 2 1.28 -27.00 3.55
CA LYS A 2 2.43 -26.08 3.36
C LYS A 2 2.07 -24.73 3.97
N LYS A 3 2.86 -24.24 4.94
CA LYS A 3 2.80 -22.85 5.44
C LYS A 3 3.00 -21.89 4.26
N ARG A 4 1.91 -21.50 3.58
CA ARG A 4 1.92 -20.50 2.52
C ARG A 4 2.25 -19.17 3.20
N GLY A 5 3.51 -18.75 3.08
CA GLY A 5 4.12 -17.72 3.92
C GLY A 5 3.33 -16.41 3.96
N LEU A 6 3.03 -15.94 5.18
CA LEU A 6 2.42 -14.64 5.46
C LEU A 6 3.18 -13.46 4.80
N TYR A 7 4.45 -13.65 4.47
CA TYR A 7 5.29 -12.65 3.82
C TYR A 7 5.28 -12.69 2.29
N ARG A 8 4.60 -13.68 1.67
CA ARG A 8 4.48 -13.68 0.21
C ARG A 8 3.49 -12.59 -0.19
N ALA A 9 3.98 -11.56 -0.84
CA ALA A 9 3.14 -10.52 -1.36
C ALA A 9 2.19 -11.01 -2.46
N THR A 10 1.08 -10.31 -2.61
CA THR A 10 0.08 -10.49 -3.67
C THR A 10 0.26 -9.36 -4.67
N ASP A 11 0.28 -9.67 -5.97
CA ASP A 11 0.26 -8.62 -6.99
C ASP A 11 -1.06 -7.85 -6.88
N VAL A 12 -1.03 -6.52 -6.94
CA VAL A 12 -2.22 -5.69 -6.68
C VAL A 12 -3.39 -6.01 -7.61
N LYS A 13 -3.12 -6.49 -8.83
CA LYS A 13 -4.17 -6.91 -9.77
C LYS A 13 -4.90 -8.19 -9.33
N ASP A 14 -4.23 -9.02 -8.53
CA ASP A 14 -4.73 -10.31 -8.04
C ASP A 14 -5.41 -10.15 -6.66
N VAL A 15 -5.47 -8.92 -6.12
CA VAL A 15 -6.16 -8.62 -4.87
C VAL A 15 -7.67 -8.58 -5.09
N SER A 16 -8.39 -9.49 -4.46
CA SER A 16 -9.85 -9.42 -4.32
C SER A 16 -10.20 -8.52 -3.14
N LEU A 17 -10.66 -7.30 -3.43
CA LEU A 17 -11.00 -6.36 -2.38
C LEU A 17 -12.22 -6.79 -1.56
N GLU A 18 -13.21 -7.40 -2.21
CA GLU A 18 -14.38 -7.96 -1.53
C GLU A 18 -13.97 -8.98 -0.46
N ALA A 19 -13.07 -9.90 -0.80
CA ALA A 19 -12.58 -10.90 0.15
C ALA A 19 -11.81 -10.26 1.31
N VAL A 20 -10.97 -9.26 1.01
CA VAL A 20 -10.23 -8.49 2.03
C VAL A 20 -11.19 -7.80 2.98
N LEU A 21 -12.17 -7.04 2.47
CA LEU A 21 -13.11 -6.28 3.29
C LEU A 21 -14.04 -7.19 4.11
N LYS A 22 -14.45 -8.33 3.55
CA LYS A 22 -15.27 -9.32 4.26
C LYS A 22 -14.53 -9.97 5.43
N ALA A 23 -13.22 -10.19 5.30
CA ALA A 23 -12.39 -10.75 6.35
C ALA A 23 -11.90 -9.70 7.36
N ALA A 24 -11.96 -8.42 7.00
CA ALA A 24 -11.42 -7.36 7.82
C ALA A 24 -12.29 -7.09 9.07
N PRO A 25 -11.67 -6.83 10.23
CA PRO A 25 -12.42 -6.39 11.40
C PRO A 25 -13.02 -5.01 11.13
N SER A 26 -14.06 -4.60 11.88
CA SER A 26 -14.65 -3.25 11.80
C SER A 26 -13.65 -2.17 12.24
N GLY A 27 -13.91 -0.87 12.00
CA GLY A 27 -13.06 0.23 12.50
C GLY A 27 -12.07 0.84 11.49
N PRO A 28 -11.08 1.65 11.91
CA PRO A 28 -10.13 2.29 11.01
C PRO A 28 -9.04 1.33 10.49
N ALA A 29 -8.34 1.75 9.45
CA ALA A 29 -7.18 1.05 8.90
C ALA A 29 -6.01 2.02 8.63
N THR A 30 -4.80 1.48 8.64
CA THR A 30 -3.59 2.20 8.19
C THR A 30 -2.90 1.36 7.11
N VAL A 31 -2.33 2.00 6.11
CA VAL A 31 -1.47 1.32 5.13
C VAL A 31 -0.05 1.88 5.20
N GLY A 32 0.93 1.01 5.42
CA GLY A 32 2.34 1.35 5.27
C GLY A 32 2.75 1.15 3.81
N LEU A 33 3.35 2.17 3.20
CA LEU A 33 3.91 2.11 1.86
C LEU A 33 5.44 2.22 1.90
N ASP A 34 6.09 1.24 1.28
CA ASP A 34 7.52 1.23 1.01
C ASP A 34 7.80 1.25 -0.50
N VAL A 35 8.88 1.93 -0.89
CA VAL A 35 9.26 2.13 -2.30
C VAL A 35 10.59 1.44 -2.58
N GLY A 36 10.53 0.32 -3.28
CA GLY A 36 11.71 -0.44 -3.70
C GLY A 36 12.06 -0.20 -5.16
N LYS A 37 13.31 0.13 -5.47
CA LYS A 37 13.80 0.10 -6.87
C LYS A 37 14.10 -1.34 -7.26
N TYR A 38 13.51 -1.83 -8.35
CA TYR A 38 13.74 -3.21 -8.80
C TYR A 38 14.54 -3.31 -10.11
N GLU A 39 14.78 -2.21 -10.80
CA GLU A 39 15.61 -2.18 -12.00
C GLU A 39 16.47 -0.91 -12.00
N LEU A 40 17.80 -1.04 -11.92
CA LEU A 40 18.71 0.09 -11.68
C LEU A 40 18.78 1.10 -12.83
N HIS A 41 18.49 0.69 -14.07
CA HIS A 41 18.73 1.48 -15.28
C HIS A 41 17.47 2.06 -15.93
N VAL A 42 16.29 1.76 -15.39
CA VAL A 42 15.01 2.26 -15.89
C VAL A 42 14.25 2.80 -14.68
N GLY A 43 13.52 3.91 -14.78
CA GLY A 43 12.77 4.55 -13.67
C GLY A 43 11.64 3.72 -13.06
N LYS A 44 11.79 2.39 -13.02
CA LYS A 44 10.89 1.38 -12.51
C LYS A 44 11.16 1.14 -11.03
N TYR A 45 10.09 1.23 -10.26
CA TYR A 45 10.05 0.97 -8.82
C TYR A 45 8.80 0.16 -8.51
N GLU A 46 8.84 -0.58 -7.42
CA GLU A 46 7.74 -1.35 -6.88
C GLU A 46 7.29 -0.69 -5.57
N LEU A 47 5.99 -0.53 -5.42
CA LEU A 47 5.39 -0.17 -4.14
C LEU A 47 4.99 -1.45 -3.42
N SER A 48 5.37 -1.55 -2.16
CA SER A 48 4.82 -2.55 -1.24
C SER A 48 3.87 -1.85 -0.28
N ALA A 49 2.60 -2.24 -0.30
CA ALA A 49 1.56 -1.72 0.58
C ALA A 49 1.15 -2.79 1.60
N VAL A 50 1.20 -2.48 2.88
CA VAL A 50 0.74 -3.38 3.96
C VAL A 50 -0.41 -2.73 4.68
N LEU A 51 -1.61 -3.27 4.51
CA LEU A 51 -2.78 -2.84 5.27
C LEU A 51 -2.70 -3.44 6.68
N ARG A 52 -2.80 -2.57 7.68
CA ARG A 52 -2.91 -2.92 9.09
C ARG A 52 -4.26 -2.47 9.61
N TRP A 53 -4.97 -3.41 10.22
CA TRP A 53 -6.27 -3.20 10.82
C TRP A 53 -6.15 -2.66 12.25
N HIS A 54 -7.25 -2.11 12.78
CA HIS A 54 -7.25 -1.49 14.11
C HIS A 54 -6.91 -2.46 15.27
N ASP A 55 -7.22 -3.75 15.11
CA ASP A 55 -6.92 -4.80 16.09
C ASP A 55 -5.45 -5.25 16.04
N GLY A 56 -4.65 -4.64 15.17
CA GLY A 56 -3.24 -4.92 14.98
C GLY A 56 -2.97 -6.05 13.99
N SER A 57 -3.99 -6.78 13.51
CA SER A 57 -3.84 -7.73 12.42
C SER A 57 -3.53 -7.01 11.10
N PHE A 58 -2.96 -7.72 10.14
CA PHE A 58 -2.52 -7.12 8.88
C PHE A 58 -2.68 -8.07 7.70
N GLU A 59 -2.87 -7.47 6.53
CA GLU A 59 -2.92 -8.18 5.27
C GLU A 59 -1.55 -8.54 4.76
N ARG A 60 -1.51 -9.56 3.90
CA ARG A 60 -0.32 -9.84 3.11
C ARG A 60 0.02 -8.61 2.27
N PRO A 61 1.32 -8.30 2.07
CA PRO A 61 1.70 -7.11 1.32
C PRO A 61 1.14 -7.13 -0.10
N TRP A 62 0.62 -6.00 -0.58
CA TRP A 62 0.26 -5.80 -1.98
C TRP A 62 1.46 -5.23 -2.71
N LYS A 63 1.77 -5.76 -3.89
CA LYS A 63 2.85 -5.27 -4.75
C LYS A 63 2.29 -4.59 -5.98
N ALA A 64 2.78 -3.38 -6.27
CA ALA A 64 2.42 -2.64 -7.48
C ALA A 64 3.68 -2.14 -8.19
N LYS A 65 3.88 -2.55 -9.44
CA LYS A 65 5.00 -2.12 -10.27
C LYS A 65 4.69 -0.84 -11.03
N SER A 66 5.60 0.10 -10.95
CA SER A 66 5.57 1.35 -11.72
C SER A 66 5.99 1.12 -13.18
N PRO A 67 5.34 1.81 -14.15
CA PRO A 67 4.20 2.72 -13.97
C PRO A 67 2.84 2.02 -13.98
N ALA A 68 2.77 0.80 -14.52
CA ALA A 68 1.52 0.17 -14.97
C ALA A 68 0.51 -0.13 -13.86
N GLN A 69 0.94 -0.35 -12.62
CA GLN A 69 0.06 -0.85 -11.54
C GLN A 69 -0.15 0.17 -10.41
N ILE A 70 0.46 1.36 -10.51
CA ILE A 70 0.33 2.38 -9.47
C ILE A 70 -1.11 2.87 -9.37
N GLU A 71 -1.79 3.01 -10.50
CA GLU A 71 -3.19 3.46 -10.52
C GLU A 71 -4.12 2.42 -9.91
N THR A 72 -3.93 1.14 -10.25
CA THR A 72 -4.66 0.04 -9.61
C THR A 72 -4.47 0.03 -8.09
N LEU A 73 -3.26 0.29 -7.58
CA LEU A 73 -3.04 0.39 -6.14
C LEU A 73 -3.81 1.57 -5.53
N VAL A 74 -3.74 2.74 -6.16
CA VAL A 74 -4.45 3.95 -5.69
C VAL A 74 -5.96 3.71 -5.67
N GLU A 75 -6.51 3.08 -6.71
CA GLU A 75 -7.93 2.72 -6.79
C GLU A 75 -8.34 1.77 -5.67
N ARG A 76 -7.57 0.69 -5.44
CA ARG A 76 -7.89 -0.26 -4.36
C ARG A 76 -7.85 0.40 -2.98
N LEU A 77 -6.86 1.27 -2.72
CA LEU A 77 -6.80 2.02 -1.46
C LEU A 77 -7.95 3.02 -1.33
N ARG A 78 -8.36 3.66 -2.44
CA ARG A 78 -9.53 4.54 -2.46
C ARG A 78 -10.82 3.78 -2.17
N GLU A 79 -11.00 2.60 -2.75
CA GLU A 79 -12.15 1.75 -2.45
C GLU A 79 -12.15 1.33 -0.97
N VAL A 80 -11.00 0.94 -0.37
CA VAL A 80 -10.92 0.71 1.09
C VAL A 80 -11.37 1.95 1.86
N ALA A 81 -10.89 3.14 1.46
CA ALA A 81 -11.22 4.39 2.12
C ALA A 81 -12.71 4.79 2.01
N GLN A 82 -13.47 4.24 1.05
CA GLN A 82 -14.92 4.45 0.97
C GLN A 82 -15.68 3.73 2.08
N TYR A 83 -15.18 2.58 2.55
CA TYR A 83 -15.86 1.78 3.57
C TYR A 83 -15.41 2.10 4.98
N ARG A 84 -14.21 2.69 5.14
CA ARG A 84 -13.62 2.96 6.45
C ARG A 84 -12.57 4.07 6.39
N PRO A 85 -12.31 4.77 7.51
CA PRO A 85 -11.17 5.67 7.59
C PRO A 85 -9.86 4.94 7.28
N LEU A 86 -9.10 5.46 6.32
CA LEU A 86 -7.81 4.92 5.89
C LEU A 86 -6.76 6.02 5.92
N VAL A 87 -5.67 5.75 6.65
CA VAL A 87 -4.47 6.58 6.67
C VAL A 87 -3.35 5.89 5.88
N VAL A 88 -2.71 6.62 4.97
CA VAL A 88 -1.57 6.15 4.20
C VAL A 88 -0.28 6.68 4.83
N ALA A 89 0.53 5.82 5.42
CA ALA A 89 1.83 6.16 5.96
C ALA A 89 2.91 5.81 4.93
N MET A 90 3.70 6.80 4.49
CA MET A 90 4.76 6.58 3.51
C MET A 90 6.00 7.40 3.84
N GLU A 91 7.17 6.79 3.70
CA GLU A 91 8.43 7.53 3.70
C GLU A 91 8.54 8.29 2.37
N SER A 92 8.42 9.62 2.41
CA SER A 92 8.36 10.44 1.19
C SER A 92 9.70 11.02 0.76
N THR A 93 10.81 10.40 1.19
CA THR A 93 12.18 10.87 0.89
C THR A 93 12.76 10.07 -0.27
N GLY A 94 12.77 10.68 -1.46
CA GLY A 94 13.41 10.12 -2.67
C GLY A 94 12.63 10.37 -3.95
N THR A 95 13.32 10.40 -5.10
CA THR A 95 12.75 10.66 -6.43
C THR A 95 11.55 9.77 -6.78
N TYR A 96 11.54 8.54 -6.27
CA TYR A 96 10.50 7.54 -6.57
C TYR A 96 9.29 7.59 -5.62
N GLY A 97 9.41 8.23 -4.45
CA GLY A 97 8.31 8.35 -3.49
C GLY A 97 7.36 9.52 -3.76
N GLU A 98 7.83 10.56 -4.47
CA GLU A 98 7.05 11.78 -4.68
C GLU A 98 5.91 11.59 -5.70
N ALA A 99 6.16 10.92 -6.81
CA ALA A 99 5.14 10.63 -7.81
C ALA A 99 3.94 9.82 -7.23
N PRO A 100 4.14 8.70 -6.51
CA PRO A 100 3.04 7.99 -5.89
C PRO A 100 2.38 8.80 -4.78
N ARG A 101 3.14 9.62 -4.02
CA ARG A 101 2.56 10.56 -3.03
C ARG A 101 1.55 11.50 -3.67
N ALA A 102 1.93 12.11 -4.78
CA ALA A 102 1.08 13.03 -5.52
C ALA A 102 -0.17 12.32 -6.06
N LYS A 103 -0.04 11.11 -6.60
CA LYS A 103 -1.19 10.32 -7.08
C LYS A 103 -2.17 9.94 -5.96
N LEU A 104 -1.65 9.50 -4.81
CA LEU A 104 -2.47 9.15 -3.64
C LEU A 104 -3.22 10.37 -3.10
N ALA A 105 -2.54 11.52 -2.99
CA ALA A 105 -3.15 12.78 -2.56
C ALA A 105 -4.21 13.26 -3.56
N ALA A 106 -3.96 13.17 -4.86
CA ALA A 106 -4.91 13.51 -5.91
C ALA A 106 -6.17 12.63 -5.88
N ALA A 107 -6.05 11.38 -5.40
CA ALA A 107 -7.18 10.48 -5.18
C ALA A 107 -7.95 10.76 -3.88
N GLY A 108 -7.57 11.78 -3.11
CA GLY A 108 -8.23 12.16 -1.86
C GLY A 108 -7.82 11.31 -0.65
N LEU A 109 -6.77 10.50 -0.76
CA LEU A 109 -6.29 9.70 0.36
C LEU A 109 -5.48 10.55 1.35
N SER A 110 -5.67 10.30 2.65
CA SER A 110 -4.93 10.96 3.72
C SER A 110 -3.51 10.40 3.81
N VAL A 111 -2.55 11.07 3.16
CA VAL A 111 -1.14 10.66 3.15
C VAL A 111 -0.34 11.38 4.23
N HIS A 112 0.21 10.60 5.16
CA HIS A 112 1.10 11.06 6.21
C HIS A 112 2.54 10.68 5.86
N ARG A 113 3.40 11.70 5.84
CA ARG A 113 4.84 11.52 5.66
C ARG A 113 5.44 10.93 6.92
N VAL A 114 6.09 9.78 6.78
CA VAL A 114 6.93 9.20 7.83
C VAL A 114 8.34 9.75 7.68
N ARG A 115 8.96 10.14 8.80
CA ARG A 115 10.39 10.43 8.88
C ARG A 115 11.03 9.32 9.69
N GLN A 116 12.16 8.76 9.25
CA GLN A 116 12.97 7.93 10.12
C GLN A 116 13.45 8.82 11.27
N GLY A 117 13.02 8.49 12.50
CA GLY A 117 13.54 9.15 13.70
C GLY A 117 15.02 8.81 13.83
N GLY A 118 15.87 9.84 13.92
CA GLY A 118 17.26 9.64 14.33
C GLY A 118 17.27 9.00 15.70
N ALA A 119 18.00 7.88 15.81
CA ALA A 119 18.42 7.33 17.10
C ALA A 119 19.39 8.29 17.78
#